data_AF-A0A2N7PYC9-F1
#
_entry.id   AF-A0A2N7PYC9-F1
#
_cell.length_a   1.000
_cell.length_b   1.000
_cell.length_c   1.000
_cell.angle_alpha   90.00
_cell.angle_beta   90.00
_cell.angle_gamma   90.00
#
_symmetry.space_group_name_H-M   'P 1'
#
loop_
_entity.id
_entity.type
_entity.pdbx_description
1 polymer ?
#
loop_
_entity_poly.entity_id
_entity_poly.type
_entity_poly.pdbx_seq_one_letter_code
_entity_poly.pdbx_strand_id
1 'polypeptide(L)' 'MYLASALKKLESANKLSPMPNTHFSQTTAHMFIVNPFKGETFKSLFSTHPPIEKRIERLENMKIEID' A
#
# COMPACT_ATOMS: atom_id res chain seq x y z
N MET A 1 14.15 10.35 -3.23
CA MET A 1 12.96 10.05 -2.40
C MET A 1 13.12 8.73 -1.65
N TYR A 2 13.53 8.80 -0.38
CA TYR A 2 13.68 7.61 0.47
C TYR A 2 12.34 6.93 0.78
N LEU A 3 11.29 7.72 1.04
CA LEU A 3 9.96 7.19 1.39
C LEU A 3 9.28 6.45 0.22
N ALA A 4 9.27 7.03 -0.98
CA ALA A 4 8.70 6.37 -2.16
C ALA A 4 9.37 5.01 -2.44
N SER A 5 10.70 4.97 -2.32
CA SER A 5 11.49 3.75 -2.49
C SER A 5 11.19 2.71 -1.40
N ALA A 6 11.00 3.14 -0.15
CA ALA A 6 10.61 2.26 0.95
C ALA A 6 9.22 1.65 0.73
N LEU A 7 8.25 2.46 0.28
CA LEU A 7 6.90 1.97 -0.03
C LEU A 7 6.91 0.93 -1.15
N LYS A 8 7.66 1.16 -2.24
CA LYS A 8 7.85 0.18 -3.32
C LYS A 8 8.39 -1.16 -2.80
N LYS A 9 9.36 -1.12 -1.88
CA LYS A 9 9.95 -2.33 -1.29
C LYS A 9 8.94 -3.10 -0.43
N LEU A 10 8.20 -2.41 0.43
CA LEU A 10 7.17 -3.03 1.26
C LEU A 10 6.08 -3.68 0.41
N GLU A 11 5.60 -2.99 -0.62
CA GLU A 11 4.59 -3.51 -1.54
C GLU A 11 5.09 -4.76 -2.29
N SER A 12 6.33 -4.73 -2.76
CA SER A 12 6.96 -5.86 -3.47
C SER A 12 7.11 -7.07 -2.56
N ALA A 13 7.60 -6.89 -1.33
CA ALA A 13 7.73 -7.97 -0.36
C ALA A 13 6.38 -8.59 0.01
N ASN A 14 5.36 -7.74 0.18
CA ASN A 14 4.01 -8.17 0.49
C ASN A 14 3.33 -8.94 -0.66
N LYS A 15 3.60 -8.56 -1.92
CA LYS A 15 3.13 -9.32 -3.10
C LYS A 15 3.74 -10.73 -3.15
N LEU A 16 4.97 -10.90 -2.68
CA LEU A 16 5.66 -12.19 -2.63
C LEU A 16 5.16 -13.08 -1.49
N SER A 17 4.87 -12.49 -0.33
CA SER A 17 4.42 -13.20 0.87
C SER A 17 3.18 -12.55 1.49
N PRO A 18 1.99 -12.71 0.87
CA PRO A 18 0.76 -12.15 1.39
C PRO A 18 0.29 -12.88 2.65
N MET A 19 -0.43 -12.17 3.50
CA MET A 19 -1.02 -12.73 4.71
C MET A 19 -2.25 -13.61 4.37
N PRO A 20 -2.50 -14.70 5.13
CA PRO A 20 -3.73 -15.47 5.01
C PRO A 20 -4.97 -14.59 5.20
N ASN A 21 -5.90 -14.66 4.25
CA ASN A 21 -7.14 -13.89 4.31
C ASN A 21 -8.12 -14.54 5.31
N THR A 22 -8.03 -14.12 6.58
CA THR A 22 -8.96 -14.53 7.65
C THR A 22 -9.90 -13.38 8.00
N HIS A 23 -11.06 -13.68 8.60
CA HIS A 23 -12.01 -12.66 9.04
C HIS A 23 -11.39 -11.63 9.99
N PHE A 24 -10.53 -12.06 10.93
CA PHE A 24 -9.79 -11.17 11.83
C PHE A 24 -8.73 -10.33 11.11
N SER A 25 -8.16 -10.85 10.03
CA SER A 25 -7.16 -10.12 9.25
C SER A 25 -7.83 -8.98 8.46
N GLN A 26 -9.02 -9.19 7.90
CA GLN A 26 -9.71 -8.14 7.14
C GLN A 26 -10.12 -6.93 7.98
N THR A 27 -10.56 -7.14 9.23
CA THR A 27 -10.95 -6.03 10.12
C THR A 27 -9.76 -5.19 10.56
N THR A 28 -8.55 -5.76 10.58
CA THR A 28 -7.30 -5.08 10.98
C THR A 28 -6.51 -4.53 9.79
N ALA A 29 -6.97 -4.73 8.56
CA ALA A 29 -6.30 -4.32 7.32
C ALA A 29 -5.88 -2.84 7.29
N HIS A 30 -6.70 -1.97 7.86
CA HIS A 30 -6.49 -0.52 7.92
C HIS A 30 -5.29 -0.11 8.81
N MET A 31 -4.78 -1.01 9.66
CA MET A 31 -3.59 -0.77 10.49
C MET A 31 -2.28 -1.04 9.74
N PHE A 32 -2.35 -1.66 8.55
CA PHE A 32 -1.17 -1.99 7.76
C PHE A 32 -0.79 -0.86 6.81
N ILE A 33 0.52 -0.67 6.61
CA ILE A 33 1.06 0.31 5.65
C ILE A 33 0.72 -0.09 4.20
N VAL A 34 0.80 -1.40 3.91
CA VAL A 34 0.51 -2.02 2.60
C VAL A 34 -0.65 -3.01 2.77
N ASN A 35 -1.50 -3.19 1.76
CA ASN A 35 -2.60 -4.14 1.84
C ASN A 35 -2.04 -5.57 1.95
N PRO A 36 -2.23 -6.28 3.08
CA PRO A 36 -1.59 -7.57 3.28
C PRO A 36 -2.21 -8.73 2.48
N PHE A 37 -3.33 -8.50 1.79
CA PHE A 37 -4.08 -9.52 1.07
C PHE A 37 -3.79 -9.54 -0.42
N LYS A 38 -3.71 -10.76 -0.99
CA LYS A 38 -3.51 -10.97 -2.42
C LYS A 38 -4.83 -10.79 -3.18
N GLY A 39 -4.81 -10.04 -4.28
CA GLY A 39 -5.90 -10.01 -5.28
C GLY A 39 -7.12 -9.16 -4.92
N GLU A 40 -7.16 -8.51 -3.76
CA GLU A 40 -8.26 -7.61 -3.38
C GLU A 40 -8.00 -6.17 -3.83
N THR A 41 -7.82 -5.95 -5.14
CA THR A 41 -7.67 -4.61 -5.73
C THR A 41 -8.99 -3.81 -5.72
N PHE A 42 -10.13 -4.45 -5.46
CA PHE A 42 -11.47 -3.85 -5.55
C PHE A 42 -12.02 -3.20 -4.26
N LYS A 43 -11.21 -3.02 -3.20
CA LYS A 43 -11.68 -2.48 -1.90
C LYS A 43 -11.47 -0.97 -1.70
N SER A 44 -11.49 -0.16 -2.77
CA SER A 44 -11.48 1.31 -2.59
C SER A 44 -12.63 1.80 -1.71
N LEU A 45 -13.71 1.02 -1.61
CA LEU A 45 -14.91 1.31 -0.81
C LEU A 45 -14.70 1.30 0.72
N PHE A 46 -13.60 0.73 1.23
CA PHE A 46 -13.31 0.68 2.68
C PHE A 46 -11.95 1.31 3.06
N SER A 47 -11.28 1.94 2.10
CA SER A 47 -9.95 2.50 2.34
C SER A 47 -10.04 3.94 2.84
N THR A 48 -9.67 4.18 4.10
CA THR A 48 -9.47 5.53 4.67
C THR A 48 -8.24 6.24 4.09
N HIS A 49 -7.44 5.54 3.29
CA HIS A 49 -6.23 6.03 2.66
C HIS A 49 -6.20 5.67 1.17
N PRO A 50 -5.55 6.49 0.32
CA PRO A 50 -5.36 6.16 -1.09
C PRO A 50 -4.58 4.83 -1.24
N PRO A 51 -4.76 4.09 -2.36
CA PRO A 51 -3.91 2.94 -2.71
C PRO A 51 -2.42 3.29 -2.71
N ILE A 52 -1.56 2.29 -2.48
CA ILE A 52 -0.11 2.51 -2.33
C ILE A 52 0.54 3.07 -3.58
N GLU A 53 0.07 2.68 -4.76
CA GLU A 53 0.52 3.19 -6.05
C GLU A 53 0.28 4.70 -6.15
N LYS A 54 -0.89 5.17 -5.69
CA LYS A 54 -1.22 6.61 -5.63
C LYS A 54 -0.41 7.36 -4.58
N ARG A 55 0.02 6.70 -3.49
CA ARG A 55 0.94 7.29 -2.51
C ARG A 55 2.33 7.49 -3.11
N ILE A 56 2.84 6.47 -3.81
CA ILE A 56 4.14 6.51 -4.48
C ILE A 56 4.14 7.60 -5.56
N GLU A 57 3.11 7.65 -6.41
CA GLU A 57 2.96 8.66 -7.47
C GLU A 57 3.03 10.09 -6.90
N ARG A 58 2.30 10.37 -5.81
CA ARG A 58 2.33 11.68 -5.14
C ARG A 58 3.72 12.03 -4.62
N LEU A 59 4.41 11.08 -3.99
CA LEU A 59 5.76 11.30 -3.49
C LEU A 59 6.76 11.52 -4.63
N GLU A 60 6.62 10.83 -5.76
CA GLU A 60 7.48 11.05 -6.92
C GLU A 60 7.22 12.43 -7.55
N ASN A 61 5.97 12.87 -7.64
CA ASN A 61 5.61 14.19 -8.14
C ASN A 61 6.14 15.31 -7.22
N MET A 62 6.02 15.16 -5.89
CA MET A 62 6.60 16.12 -4.93
C MET A 62 8.12 16.27 -5.09
N LYS A 63 8.82 15.21 -5.53
CA LYS A 63 10.26 15.30 -5.81
C LYS A 63 10.53 16.25 -6.98
N ILE A 64 9.74 16.08 -8.05
CA ILE A 64 9.87 16.87 -9.29
C ILE A 64 9.54 18.35 -9.03
N GLU A 65 8.63 18.65 -8.11
CA GLU A 65 8.26 20.02 -7.73
C GLU A 65 9.31 20.73 -6.86
N ILE A 66 10.16 19.98 -6.15
CA ILE A 66 11.17 20.52 -5.21
C ILE A 66 12.56 20.63 -5.87
N ASP A 67 12.81 19.90 -6.96
CA ASP A 67 14.02 19.99 -7.78
C ASP A 67 13.97 21.19 -8.74
#